data_AF-L0PI61-F1
#
_entry.id   AF-L0PI61-F1
#
_cell.length_a   1.000
_cell.length_b   1.000
_cell.length_c   1.000
_cell.angle_alpha   90.00
_cell.angle_beta   90.00
_cell.angle_gamma   90.00
#
_symmetry.space_group_name_H-M   'P 1'
#
loop_
_entity.id
_entity.type
_entity.pdbx_description
1 polymer ?
#
loop_
_entity_poly.entity_id
_entity_poly.type
_entity_poly.pdbx_seq_one_letter_code
_entity_poly.pdbx_strand_id
1 'polypeptide(L)'
;MKEKLKFSSFIKSIIVELDRNNRFFSDENIAKWHKSSSSIEFDGLEIKRRGDMNINVNILIYLNEYPEKYKLSPRLSQILDIKSETRTEIIMGLWEYIKFHKLQDEEEKRIINCDNNLKEIFAMDRIFFPKIPEIINKHLLPLDPIVIKYTICTDKDLNMSEFAYDIEVDIDDPIRQKMINILSSLSSQKKITELDDQIASVIQAINNSKVKYNFFEGFAQNPAIFIEKWLSSQSRDLEIILGDDDARERIGIEDKQRSEFYHKDWVHESVFHYLSRQESKRMQELHSKQK
;
A
#
# COMPACT_ATOMS: atom_id res chain seq x y z
N MET A 1 29.12 12.01 -11.33
CA MET A 1 29.49 13.10 -10.40
C MET A 1 28.60 12.95 -9.19
N LYS A 2 29.15 12.74 -7.99
CA LYS A 2 28.35 12.70 -6.76
C LYS A 2 27.78 14.10 -6.56
N GLU A 3 26.46 14.22 -6.50
CA GLU A 3 25.78 15.46 -6.16
C GLU A 3 26.28 15.88 -4.76
N LYS A 4 26.89 17.06 -4.65
CA LYS A 4 27.47 17.51 -3.39
C LYS A 4 26.32 17.96 -2.49
N LEU A 5 25.97 17.11 -1.54
CA LEU A 5 24.95 17.41 -0.53
C LEU A 5 25.41 18.63 0.29
N LYS A 6 24.46 19.53 0.54
CA LYS A 6 24.70 20.78 1.29
C LYS A 6 24.73 20.51 2.79
N PHE A 7 25.38 21.40 3.55
CA PHE A 7 25.49 21.29 5.03
C PHE A 7 24.13 21.11 5.71
N SER A 8 23.13 21.92 5.33
CA SER A 8 21.77 21.84 5.89
C SER A 8 21.07 20.50 5.63
N SER A 9 21.56 19.69 4.69
CA SER A 9 20.96 18.38 4.40
C SER A 9 21.17 17.41 5.57
N PHE A 10 22.33 17.49 6.21
CA PHE A 10 22.78 16.61 7.28
C PHE A 10 22.33 17.01 8.69
N ILE A 11 21.64 18.13 8.83
CA ILE A 11 21.31 18.71 10.13
C ILE A 11 19.80 18.84 10.30
N LYS A 12 19.30 18.34 11.43
CA LYS A 12 17.89 18.38 11.81
C LYS A 12 17.55 19.71 12.47
N SER A 13 18.41 20.16 13.38
CA SER A 13 18.28 21.46 14.02
C SER A 13 19.59 21.98 14.61
N ILE A 14 19.73 23.30 14.67
CA ILE A 14 20.84 24.00 15.32
C ILE A 14 20.24 24.94 16.36
N ILE A 15 20.73 24.86 17.58
CA ILE A 15 20.36 25.77 18.67
C ILE A 15 21.63 26.47 19.12
N VAL A 16 21.63 27.79 19.10
CA VAL A 16 22.74 28.62 19.57
C VAL A 16 22.28 29.37 20.80
N GLU A 17 22.83 29.01 21.94
CA GLU A 17 22.56 29.65 23.23
C GLU A 17 23.66 30.64 23.53
N LEU A 18 23.29 31.92 23.68
CA LEU A 18 24.21 32.99 24.05
C LEU A 18 24.05 33.29 25.54
N ASP A 19 25.14 33.21 26.30
CA ASP A 19 25.16 33.55 27.72
C ASP A 19 25.20 35.07 27.89
N ARG A 20 24.03 35.72 27.76
CA ARG A 20 23.86 37.17 27.91
C ARG A 20 22.94 37.49 29.07
N ASN A 21 23.31 38.49 29.86
CA ASN A 21 22.45 39.00 30.93
C ASN A 21 21.21 39.69 30.33
N ASN A 22 20.05 39.08 30.50
CA ASN A 22 18.76 39.49 29.92
C ASN A 22 18.20 40.84 30.43
N ARG A 23 18.96 41.55 31.29
CA ARG A 23 18.55 42.85 31.87
C ARG A 23 18.77 44.04 30.93
N PHE A 24 19.62 43.89 29.91
CA PHE A 24 20.06 44.99 29.05
C PHE A 24 19.66 44.84 27.57
N PHE A 25 19.11 43.69 27.17
CA PHE A 25 18.80 43.38 25.77
C PHE A 25 17.38 42.83 25.63
N SER A 26 16.65 43.28 24.60
CA SER A 26 15.30 42.83 24.26
C SER A 26 15.27 41.58 23.37
N ASP A 27 16.41 41.21 22.79
CA ASP A 27 16.53 40.08 21.86
C ASP A 27 16.62 38.76 22.62
N GLU A 28 16.00 37.70 22.10
CA GLU A 28 16.12 36.36 22.67
C GLU A 28 17.57 35.88 22.66
N ASN A 29 18.03 35.39 23.82
CA ASN A 29 19.35 34.81 24.01
C ASN A 29 19.56 33.47 23.29
N ILE A 30 18.50 32.91 22.68
CA ILE A 30 18.54 31.61 22.03
C ILE A 30 18.13 31.79 20.58
N ALA A 31 19.00 31.40 19.65
CA ALA A 31 18.66 31.31 18.23
C ALA A 31 18.44 29.84 17.86
N LYS A 32 17.23 29.50 17.39
CA LYS A 32 16.86 28.13 17.01
C LYS A 32 16.61 28.07 15.51
N TRP A 33 17.23 27.12 14.84
CA TRP A 33 16.96 26.75 13.47
C TRP A 33 16.53 25.28 13.43
N HIS A 34 15.40 25.00 12.77
CA HIS A 34 14.89 23.66 12.56
C HIS A 34 14.66 23.46 11.06
N LYS A 35 15.10 22.30 10.54
CA LYS A 35 14.87 21.95 9.14
C LYS A 35 13.39 21.71 8.91
N SER A 36 12.79 22.45 7.98
CA SER A 36 11.43 22.21 7.50
C SER A 36 11.47 21.56 6.11
N SER A 37 10.43 20.80 5.76
CA SER A 37 10.32 20.11 4.46
C SER A 37 10.34 21.04 3.24
N SER A 38 10.12 22.34 3.44
CA SER A 38 10.15 23.38 2.40
C SER A 38 11.37 24.33 2.49
N SER A 39 12.30 24.09 3.41
CA SER A 39 13.46 24.97 3.60
C SER A 39 14.48 24.85 2.48
N ILE A 40 15.02 25.99 2.05
CA ILE A 40 16.11 26.05 1.07
C ILE A 40 17.37 25.52 1.73
N GLU A 41 18.05 24.60 1.04
CA GLU A 41 19.31 24.07 1.53
C GLU A 41 20.47 25.08 1.41
N PHE A 42 21.29 25.19 2.44
CA PHE A 42 22.42 26.12 2.55
C PHE A 42 23.68 25.46 3.14
N ASP A 43 24.84 26.06 2.86
CA ASP A 43 26.15 25.59 3.34
C ASP A 43 26.67 26.31 4.59
N GLY A 44 26.08 27.45 4.97
CA GLY A 44 26.48 28.20 6.16
C GLY A 44 25.30 28.91 6.83
N LEU A 45 25.37 29.04 8.16
CA LEU A 45 24.39 29.76 8.97
C LEU A 45 25.06 31.02 9.54
N GLU A 46 24.52 32.20 9.23
CA GLU A 46 25.00 33.46 9.76
C GLU A 46 23.98 34.02 10.77
N ILE A 47 24.43 34.34 11.99
CA ILE A 47 23.58 34.91 13.05
C ILE A 47 24.16 36.26 13.44
N LYS A 48 23.38 37.34 13.26
CA LYS A 48 23.75 38.70 13.65
C LYS A 48 22.95 39.14 14.88
N ARG A 49 23.67 39.57 15.90
CA ARG A 49 23.11 40.14 17.14
C ARG A 49 23.93 41.36 17.55
N ARG A 50 23.29 42.34 18.18
CA ARG A 50 23.98 43.50 18.75
C ARG A 50 24.65 43.11 20.07
N GLY A 51 25.85 43.60 20.34
CA GLY A 51 26.59 43.35 21.57
C GLY A 51 28.01 43.91 21.50
N ASP A 52 28.52 44.34 22.65
CA ASP A 52 29.80 45.04 22.84
C ASP A 52 30.68 44.36 23.90
N MET A 53 30.28 43.17 24.36
CA MET A 53 31.00 42.38 25.37
C MET A 53 31.34 40.98 24.84
N ASN A 54 32.40 40.40 25.40
CA ASN A 54 32.78 39.01 25.16
C ASN A 54 31.72 38.06 25.75
N ILE A 55 31.25 37.10 24.96
CA ILE A 55 30.11 36.22 25.32
C ILE A 55 30.47 34.77 25.05
N ASN A 56 30.16 33.89 26.01
CA ASN A 56 30.21 32.45 25.82
C ASN A 56 28.95 31.97 25.10
N VAL A 57 29.15 31.13 24.11
CA VAL A 57 28.10 30.58 23.26
C VAL A 57 28.20 29.07 23.25
N ASN A 58 27.06 28.41 23.48
CA ASN A 58 26.91 26.98 23.29
C ASN A 58 26.15 26.74 21.98
N ILE A 59 26.79 26.07 21.04
CA ILE A 59 26.18 25.68 19.76
C ILE A 59 25.81 24.19 19.90
N LEU A 60 24.53 23.90 19.93
CA LEU A 60 23.97 22.55 19.94
C LEU A 60 23.53 22.17 18.52
N ILE A 61 24.15 21.15 17.94
CA ILE A 61 23.84 20.65 16.60
C ILE A 61 23.19 19.27 16.73
N TYR A 62 21.97 19.16 16.21
CA TYR A 62 21.26 17.89 16.08
C TYR A 62 21.42 17.39 14.65
N LEU A 63 22.13 16.29 14.49
CA LEU A 63 22.29 15.64 13.19
C LEU A 63 20.98 15.03 12.70
N ASN A 64 20.88 14.90 11.39
CA ASN A 64 19.75 14.28 10.71
C ASN A 64 20.17 12.90 10.23
N GLU A 65 19.98 11.90 11.08
CA GLU A 65 20.34 10.51 10.76
C GLU A 65 19.23 9.83 9.98
N TYR A 66 19.62 9.11 8.92
CA TYR A 66 18.72 8.30 8.10
C TYR A 66 19.28 6.87 8.03
N PRO A 67 18.57 5.86 8.58
CA PRO A 67 17.31 5.92 9.34
C PRO A 67 17.43 6.66 10.69
N GLU A 68 16.31 7.16 11.22
CA GLU A 68 16.29 7.87 12.50
C GLU A 68 16.68 6.93 13.64
N LYS A 69 17.80 7.23 14.31
CA LYS A 69 18.27 6.51 15.49
C LYS A 69 17.82 7.22 16.76
N TYR A 70 17.68 6.43 17.82
CA TYR A 70 17.24 6.89 19.12
C TYR A 70 18.21 6.43 20.18
N LYS A 71 18.42 7.27 21.19
CA LYS A 71 19.16 6.92 22.39
C LYS A 71 18.24 6.14 23.32
N LEU A 72 18.70 5.00 23.83
CA LEU A 72 17.92 4.22 24.78
C LEU A 72 18.00 4.82 26.18
N SER A 73 16.93 4.65 26.97
CA SER A 73 17.00 4.92 28.40
C SER A 73 18.14 4.11 29.05
N PRO A 74 18.86 4.64 30.05
CA PRO A 74 20.04 3.99 30.61
C PRO A 74 19.81 2.54 31.07
N ARG A 75 18.63 2.25 31.62
CA ARG A 75 18.26 0.90 32.06
C ARG A 75 18.11 -0.06 30.88
N LEU A 76 17.42 0.36 29.82
CA LEU A 76 17.22 -0.47 28.63
C LEU A 76 18.53 -0.67 27.86
N SER A 77 19.36 0.37 27.83
CA SER A 77 20.68 0.31 27.21
C SER A 77 21.60 -0.72 27.87
N GLN A 78 21.56 -0.84 29.20
CA GLN A 78 22.36 -1.83 29.94
C GLN A 78 21.96 -3.28 29.67
N ILE A 79 20.68 -3.55 29.44
CA ILE A 79 20.18 -4.92 29.21
C ILE A 79 20.42 -5.36 27.77
N LEU A 80 20.18 -4.47 26.80
CA LEU A 80 20.35 -4.79 25.39
C LEU A 80 21.80 -4.62 24.92
N ASP A 81 22.66 -3.99 25.72
CA ASP A 81 24.01 -3.55 25.35
C ASP A 81 24.03 -2.64 24.10
N ILE A 82 22.94 -1.86 23.93
CA ILE A 82 22.73 -0.95 22.81
C ILE A 82 22.62 0.48 23.35
N LYS A 83 23.47 1.39 22.87
CA LYS A 83 23.46 2.82 23.30
C LYS A 83 22.51 3.67 22.45
N SER A 84 22.60 3.52 21.14
CA SER A 84 21.80 4.27 20.18
C SER A 84 21.64 3.46 18.90
N GLU A 85 20.41 3.18 18.50
CA GLU A 85 20.13 2.45 17.26
C GLU A 85 18.77 2.82 16.67
N THR A 86 18.45 2.26 15.50
CA THR A 86 17.13 2.42 14.90
C THR A 86 16.06 1.74 15.72
N ARG A 87 14.83 2.24 15.64
CA ARG A 87 13.68 1.62 16.32
C ARG A 87 13.52 0.13 16.00
N THR A 88 13.78 -0.25 14.75
CA THR A 88 13.67 -1.64 14.29
C THR A 88 14.71 -2.53 14.94
N GLU A 89 15.97 -2.09 14.98
CA GLU A 89 17.07 -2.84 15.60
C GLU A 89 16.88 -2.95 17.12
N ILE A 90 16.38 -1.90 17.77
CA ILE A 90 16.06 -1.95 19.21
C ILE A 90 14.99 -3.01 19.50
N ILE A 91 13.94 -3.08 18.68
CA ILE A 91 12.89 -4.10 18.81
C ILE A 91 13.48 -5.50 18.55
N MET A 92 14.35 -5.64 17.56
CA MET A 92 15.03 -6.90 17.27
C MET A 92 15.95 -7.34 18.42
N GLY A 93 16.76 -6.44 18.97
CA GLY A 93 17.62 -6.73 20.12
C GLY A 93 16.81 -7.15 21.35
N LEU A 94 15.67 -6.49 21.61
CA LEU A 94 14.75 -6.93 22.65
C LEU A 94 14.17 -8.32 22.37
N TRP A 95 13.83 -8.61 21.11
CA TRP A 95 13.33 -9.92 20.72
C TRP A 95 14.38 -11.03 20.88
N GLU A 96 15.63 -10.75 20.56
CA GLU A 96 16.75 -11.65 20.78
C GLU A 96 16.97 -11.91 22.27
N TYR A 97 16.90 -10.87 23.11
CA TYR A 97 16.93 -11.00 24.57
C TYR A 97 15.80 -11.91 25.09
N ILE A 98 14.56 -11.68 24.67
CA ILE A 98 13.38 -12.48 25.05
C ILE A 98 13.57 -13.95 24.67
N LYS A 99 14.10 -14.22 23.46
CA LYS A 99 14.37 -15.58 23.00
C LYS A 99 15.48 -16.25 23.79
N PHE A 100 16.57 -15.54 24.04
CA PHE A 100 17.73 -16.05 24.77
C PHE A 100 17.34 -16.46 26.19
N HIS A 101 16.53 -15.65 26.86
CA HIS A 101 16.03 -15.92 28.22
C HIS A 101 14.76 -16.79 28.27
N LYS A 102 14.25 -17.26 27.12
CA LYS A 102 13.03 -18.08 27.01
C LYS A 102 11.83 -17.48 27.75
N LEU A 103 11.64 -16.18 27.60
CA LEU A 103 10.60 -15.41 28.32
C LEU A 103 9.22 -15.49 27.64
N GLN A 104 9.08 -16.24 26.56
CA GLN A 104 7.82 -16.45 25.88
C GLN A 104 6.99 -17.50 26.62
N ASP A 105 5.69 -17.23 26.81
CA ASP A 105 4.78 -18.20 27.45
C ASP A 105 4.59 -19.45 26.57
N GLU A 106 4.55 -20.64 27.19
CA GLU A 106 4.41 -21.92 26.50
C GLU A 106 2.97 -22.14 26.01
N GLU A 107 1.97 -21.67 26.76
CA GLU A 107 0.56 -21.80 26.43
C GLU A 107 0.12 -20.72 25.44
N GLU A 108 0.50 -19.47 25.71
CA GLU A 108 0.16 -18.32 24.87
C GLU A 108 1.40 -17.60 24.34
N LYS A 109 1.86 -18.03 23.15
CA LYS A 109 3.02 -17.47 22.45
C LYS A 109 2.98 -15.95 22.17
N ARG A 110 1.85 -15.29 22.41
CA ARG A 110 1.69 -13.83 22.26
C ARG A 110 2.03 -13.06 23.54
N ILE A 111 2.17 -13.76 24.66
CA ILE A 111 2.50 -13.19 25.96
C ILE A 111 3.99 -13.45 26.26
N ILE A 112 4.64 -12.41 26.79
CA ILE A 112 6.01 -12.45 27.29
C ILE A 112 5.97 -12.24 28.80
N ASN A 113 6.53 -13.21 29.52
CA ASN A 113 6.72 -13.16 30.95
C ASN A 113 7.99 -12.37 31.25
N CYS A 114 7.86 -11.18 31.84
CA CYS A 114 9.00 -10.32 32.10
C CYS A 114 9.86 -10.92 33.22
N ASP A 115 11.17 -10.94 33.03
CA ASP A 115 12.13 -11.23 34.09
C ASP A 115 12.28 -10.01 35.01
N ASN A 116 13.10 -10.13 36.07
CA ASN A 116 13.29 -9.05 37.03
C ASN A 116 13.80 -7.75 36.37
N ASN A 117 14.65 -7.89 35.34
CA ASN A 117 15.24 -6.77 34.61
C ASN A 117 14.19 -6.02 33.77
N LEU A 118 13.37 -6.75 33.00
CA LEU A 118 12.29 -6.18 32.20
C LEU A 118 11.16 -5.63 33.07
N LYS A 119 10.87 -6.27 34.21
CA LYS A 119 9.92 -5.75 35.20
C LYS A 119 10.36 -4.39 35.75
N GLU A 120 11.65 -4.18 35.98
CA GLU A 120 12.15 -2.91 36.50
C GLU A 120 12.06 -1.76 35.47
N ILE A 121 12.05 -2.08 34.18
CA ILE A 121 11.93 -1.10 33.09
C ILE A 121 10.46 -0.84 32.75
N PHE A 122 9.72 -1.90 32.45
CA PHE A 122 8.36 -1.80 31.94
C PHE A 122 7.30 -1.75 33.05
N ALA A 123 7.68 -2.02 34.30
CA ALA A 123 6.79 -2.09 35.46
C ALA A 123 5.59 -3.04 35.25
N MET A 124 5.81 -4.11 34.48
CA MET A 124 4.80 -5.09 34.09
C MET A 124 5.33 -6.51 34.26
N ASP A 125 4.51 -7.41 34.81
CA ASP A 125 4.86 -8.83 34.94
C ASP A 125 4.71 -9.60 33.63
N ARG A 126 3.70 -9.23 32.83
CA ARG A 126 3.38 -9.86 31.54
C ARG A 126 3.10 -8.79 30.50
N ILE A 127 3.68 -8.96 29.31
CA ILE A 127 3.53 -8.04 28.19
C ILE A 127 2.94 -8.78 27.00
N PHE A 128 1.97 -8.14 26.34
CA PHE A 128 1.42 -8.62 25.08
C PHE A 128 2.32 -8.16 23.92
N PHE A 129 2.78 -9.08 23.07
CA PHE A 129 3.78 -8.80 22.03
C PHE A 129 3.44 -7.58 21.14
N PRO A 130 2.21 -7.43 20.61
CA PRO A 130 1.82 -6.24 19.85
C PRO A 130 1.93 -4.89 20.59
N LYS A 131 1.94 -4.87 21.94
CA LYS A 131 2.09 -3.65 22.73
C LYS A 131 3.55 -3.22 22.91
N ILE A 132 4.52 -4.10 22.63
CA ILE A 132 5.95 -3.82 22.81
C ILE A 132 6.39 -2.52 22.10
N PRO A 133 6.04 -2.27 20.83
CA PRO A 133 6.50 -1.06 20.15
C PRO A 133 5.99 0.23 20.77
N GLU A 134 4.83 0.18 21.45
CA GLU A 134 4.25 1.33 22.16
C GLU A 134 4.96 1.57 23.51
N ILE A 135 5.27 0.49 24.23
CA ILE A 135 6.01 0.57 25.50
C ILE A 135 7.43 1.08 25.25
N ILE A 136 8.13 0.53 24.25
CA ILE A 136 9.49 0.94 23.89
C ILE A 136 9.54 2.43 23.55
N ASN A 137 8.55 2.98 22.86
CA ASN A 137 8.54 4.41 22.49
C ASN A 137 8.72 5.34 23.70
N LYS A 138 8.30 4.94 24.90
CA LYS A 138 8.49 5.72 26.13
C LYS A 138 9.94 5.72 26.64
N HIS A 139 10.74 4.76 26.18
CA HIS A 139 12.15 4.58 26.52
C HIS A 139 13.10 5.01 25.40
N LEU A 140 12.57 5.49 24.27
CA LEU A 140 13.34 6.08 23.18
C LEU A 140 13.48 7.59 23.42
N LEU A 141 14.72 8.04 23.56
CA LEU A 141 15.08 9.45 23.70
C LEU A 141 15.70 9.94 22.39
N PRO A 142 15.57 11.24 22.07
CA PRO A 142 16.36 11.82 20.98
C PRO A 142 17.86 11.66 21.27
N LEU A 143 18.67 11.56 20.22
CA LEU A 143 20.13 11.54 20.35
C LEU A 143 20.62 12.82 21.00
N ASP A 144 21.72 12.69 21.75
CA ASP A 144 22.35 13.85 22.36
C ASP A 144 22.91 14.76 21.25
N PRO A 145 22.69 16.08 21.32
CA PRO A 145 23.28 17.00 20.35
C PRO A 145 24.79 17.10 20.52
N ILE A 146 25.47 17.46 19.43
CA ILE A 146 26.88 17.86 19.47
C ILE A 146 26.95 19.26 20.07
N VAL A 147 27.64 19.41 21.19
CA VAL A 147 27.79 20.69 21.90
C VAL A 147 29.17 21.27 21.62
N ILE A 148 29.21 22.36 20.87
CA ILE A 148 30.42 23.14 20.60
C ILE A 148 30.38 24.40 21.47
N LYS A 149 31.36 24.54 22.36
CA LYS A 149 31.51 25.72 23.21
C LYS A 149 32.45 26.71 22.53
N TYR A 150 32.00 27.93 22.33
CA TYR A 150 32.77 28.98 21.67
C TYR A 150 32.64 30.31 22.42
N THR A 151 33.73 31.05 22.55
CA THR A 151 33.71 32.39 23.14
C THR A 151 33.86 33.42 22.03
N ILE A 152 32.83 34.25 21.83
CA ILE A 152 32.89 35.38 20.91
C ILE A 152 33.67 36.50 21.59
N CYS A 153 34.80 36.90 21.02
CA CYS A 153 35.58 38.05 21.47
C CYS A 153 35.27 39.28 20.58
N THR A 154 35.00 40.43 21.18
CA THR A 154 34.77 41.71 20.48
C THR A 154 36.07 42.45 20.16
N ASP A 155 37.19 42.02 20.74
CA ASP A 155 38.49 42.70 20.63
C ASP A 155 39.24 42.35 19.33
N LYS A 156 38.78 41.36 18.56
CA LYS A 156 39.43 40.90 17.32
C LYS A 156 38.55 41.20 16.10
N ASP A 157 39.14 41.78 15.06
CA ASP A 157 38.44 42.15 13.82
C ASP A 157 37.95 40.95 12.99
N LEU A 158 38.57 39.78 13.16
CA LEU A 158 38.22 38.54 12.46
C LEU A 158 38.14 37.38 13.46
N ASN A 159 36.91 36.99 13.79
CA ASN A 159 36.62 35.82 14.62
C ASN A 159 36.54 34.55 13.76
N MET A 160 37.67 34.15 13.16
CA MET A 160 37.79 32.82 12.57
C MET A 160 38.12 31.83 13.69
N SER A 161 37.24 30.85 13.92
CA SER A 161 37.53 29.77 14.87
C SER A 161 38.77 29.01 14.42
N GLU A 162 39.70 28.77 15.34
CA GLU A 162 40.90 27.93 15.11
C GLU A 162 40.55 26.43 15.10
N PHE A 163 39.33 26.07 15.50
CA PHE A 163 38.87 24.69 15.62
C PHE A 163 38.04 24.27 14.42
N ALA A 164 38.45 23.17 13.78
CA ALA A 164 37.67 22.39 12.84
C ALA A 164 37.25 21.07 13.51
N TYR A 165 35.99 20.69 13.35
CA TYR A 165 35.42 19.46 13.90
C TYR A 165 35.02 18.54 12.75
N ASP A 166 35.57 17.32 12.75
CA ASP A 166 35.14 16.27 11.85
C ASP A 166 33.97 15.51 12.47
N ILE A 167 32.88 15.37 11.71
CA ILE A 167 31.66 14.70 12.14
C ILE A 167 31.36 13.61 11.12
N GLU A 168 31.31 12.37 11.57
CA GLU A 168 30.85 11.25 10.75
C GLU A 168 29.33 11.33 10.60
N VAL A 169 28.85 11.25 9.35
CA VAL A 169 27.43 11.32 9.04
C VAL A 169 27.06 10.16 8.12
N ASP A 170 26.05 9.41 8.52
CA ASP A 170 25.47 8.36 7.70
C ASP A 170 24.67 8.99 6.56
N ILE A 171 24.97 8.56 5.33
CA ILE A 171 24.34 9.05 4.10
C ILE A 171 23.40 7.96 3.59
N ASP A 172 22.18 8.34 3.16
CA ASP A 172 21.25 7.40 2.54
C ASP A 172 21.86 6.77 1.28
N ASP A 173 21.59 5.48 1.08
CA ASP A 173 22.19 4.71 0.00
C ASP A 173 21.74 5.26 -1.37
N PRO A 174 22.66 5.64 -2.27
CA PRO A 174 22.30 6.15 -3.59
C PRO A 174 21.62 5.10 -4.47
N ILE A 175 21.68 3.82 -4.07
CA ILE A 175 21.01 2.70 -4.75
C ILE A 175 19.50 2.76 -4.48
N ARG A 176 19.07 3.21 -3.31
CA ARG A 176 17.64 3.28 -2.94
C ARG A 176 16.88 4.21 -3.87
N GLN A 177 17.43 5.39 -4.16
CA GLN A 177 16.87 6.34 -5.13
C GLN A 177 16.83 5.74 -6.55
N LYS A 178 17.89 5.01 -6.96
CA LYS A 178 17.89 4.31 -8.24
C LYS A 178 16.82 3.23 -8.32
N MET A 179 16.61 2.45 -7.26
CA MET A 179 15.55 1.44 -7.19
C MET A 179 14.15 2.07 -7.25
N ILE A 180 13.93 3.20 -6.55
CA ILE A 180 12.68 3.96 -6.63
C ILE A 180 12.42 4.43 -8.07
N ASN A 181 13.45 4.94 -8.75
CA ASN A 181 13.35 5.34 -10.15
C ASN A 181 13.08 4.16 -11.09
N ILE A 182 13.64 2.98 -10.79
CA ILE A 182 13.34 1.75 -11.55
C ILE A 182 11.88 1.33 -11.33
N LEU A 183 11.39 1.35 -10.09
CA LEU A 183 9.99 1.00 -9.78
C LEU A 183 8.99 1.97 -10.42
N SER A 184 9.28 3.28 -10.42
CA SER A 184 8.44 4.26 -11.10
C SER A 184 8.47 4.08 -12.62
N SER A 185 9.63 3.73 -13.19
CA SER A 185 9.73 3.40 -14.62
C SER A 185 8.91 2.15 -14.99
N LEU A 186 8.79 1.18 -14.08
CA LEU A 186 7.99 -0.03 -14.29
C LEU A 186 6.48 0.27 -14.33
N SER A 187 6.02 1.24 -13.51
CA SER A 187 4.61 1.70 -13.56
C SER A 187 4.24 2.46 -14.84
N SER A 188 5.22 2.80 -15.69
CA SER A 188 5.03 3.53 -16.94
C SER A 188 4.91 2.61 -18.18
N GLN A 189 4.52 1.35 -18.01
CA GLN A 189 4.37 0.38 -19.10
C GLN A 189 3.07 0.55 -19.92
N LYS A 190 2.61 1.79 -20.14
CA LYS A 190 1.44 2.08 -21.02
C LYS A 190 1.61 1.52 -22.43
N LYS A 191 2.85 1.46 -22.92
CA LYS A 191 3.18 0.91 -24.23
C LYS A 191 2.96 -0.61 -24.32
N ILE A 192 3.11 -1.34 -23.21
CA ILE A 192 2.86 -2.79 -23.19
C ILE A 192 1.37 -3.04 -23.27
N THR A 193 0.56 -2.30 -22.50
CA THR A 193 -0.90 -2.43 -22.56
C THR A 193 -1.45 -2.05 -23.94
N GLU A 194 -0.91 -1.02 -24.59
CA GLU A 194 -1.28 -0.67 -25.97
C GLU A 194 -0.94 -1.77 -26.98
N LEU A 195 0.21 -2.44 -26.82
CA LEU A 195 0.58 -3.57 -27.66
C LEU A 195 -0.32 -4.78 -27.41
N ASP A 196 -0.71 -5.03 -26.17
CA ASP A 196 -1.64 -6.12 -25.83
C ASP A 196 -3.03 -5.89 -26.45
N ASP A 197 -3.54 -4.65 -26.45
CA ASP A 197 -4.79 -4.30 -27.12
C ASP A 197 -4.71 -4.49 -28.65
N GLN A 198 -3.57 -4.13 -29.26
CA GLN A 198 -3.32 -4.39 -30.68
C GLN A 198 -3.27 -5.89 -30.99
N ILE A 199 -2.59 -6.68 -30.14
CA ILE A 199 -2.54 -8.14 -30.26
C ILE A 199 -3.95 -8.73 -30.16
N ALA A 200 -4.76 -8.28 -29.20
CA ALA A 200 -6.14 -8.74 -29.03
C ALA A 200 -7.00 -8.44 -30.27
N SER A 201 -6.87 -7.24 -30.85
CA SER A 201 -7.57 -6.85 -32.08
C SER A 201 -7.19 -7.73 -33.27
N VAL A 202 -5.88 -8.02 -33.43
CA VAL A 202 -5.39 -8.91 -34.50
C VAL A 202 -5.90 -10.34 -34.31
N ILE A 203 -5.89 -10.87 -33.08
CA ILE A 203 -6.42 -12.21 -32.77
C ILE A 203 -7.92 -12.30 -33.14
N GLN A 204 -8.71 -11.27 -32.82
CA GLN A 204 -10.12 -11.23 -33.17
C GLN A 204 -10.31 -11.21 -34.70
N ALA A 205 -9.51 -10.43 -35.43
CA ALA A 205 -9.56 -10.39 -36.90
C ALA A 205 -9.18 -11.74 -37.53
N ILE A 206 -8.17 -12.44 -36.99
CA ILE A 206 -7.79 -13.78 -37.42
C ILE A 206 -8.94 -14.77 -37.16
N ASN A 207 -9.56 -14.72 -35.98
CA ASN A 207 -10.66 -15.62 -35.65
C ASN A 207 -11.87 -15.39 -36.59
N ASN A 208 -12.24 -14.12 -36.84
CA ASN A 208 -13.28 -13.77 -37.80
C ASN A 208 -12.98 -14.31 -39.21
N SER A 209 -11.72 -14.24 -39.63
CA SER A 209 -11.28 -14.76 -40.93
C SER A 209 -11.33 -16.29 -40.98
N LYS A 210 -10.94 -16.96 -39.90
CA LYS A 210 -11.03 -18.42 -39.74
C LYS A 210 -12.48 -18.91 -39.78
N VAL A 211 -13.40 -18.23 -39.08
CA VAL A 211 -14.83 -18.57 -39.09
C VAL A 211 -15.40 -18.44 -40.50
N LYS A 212 -15.08 -17.36 -41.22
CA LYS A 212 -15.49 -17.18 -42.63
C LYS A 212 -14.93 -18.29 -43.53
N TYR A 213 -13.64 -18.60 -43.39
CA TYR A 213 -13.02 -19.67 -44.16
C TYR A 213 -13.71 -21.01 -43.93
N ASN A 214 -13.87 -21.41 -42.66
CA ASN A 214 -14.54 -22.67 -42.30
C ASN A 214 -15.98 -22.72 -42.80
N PHE A 215 -16.69 -21.59 -42.80
CA PHE A 215 -18.04 -21.49 -43.35
C PHE A 215 -18.07 -21.80 -44.85
N PHE A 216 -17.19 -21.15 -45.62
CA PHE A 216 -17.11 -21.39 -47.07
C PHE A 216 -16.58 -22.78 -47.40
N GLU A 217 -15.65 -23.31 -46.62
CA GLU A 217 -15.15 -24.68 -46.76
C GLU A 217 -16.27 -25.71 -46.51
N GLY A 218 -17.06 -25.53 -45.44
CA GLY A 218 -18.21 -26.38 -45.15
C GLY A 218 -19.25 -26.37 -46.26
N PHE A 219 -19.50 -25.21 -46.86
CA PHE A 219 -20.39 -25.07 -48.02
C PHE A 219 -19.82 -25.77 -49.27
N ALA A 220 -18.52 -25.59 -49.54
CA ALA A 220 -17.86 -26.14 -50.73
C ALA A 220 -17.76 -27.68 -50.70
N GLN A 221 -17.62 -28.29 -49.52
CA GLN A 221 -17.54 -29.75 -49.39
C GLN A 221 -18.89 -30.45 -49.63
N ASN A 222 -19.97 -29.98 -49.00
CA ASN A 222 -21.30 -30.60 -49.11
C ASN A 222 -22.43 -29.55 -49.01
N PRO A 223 -22.81 -28.89 -50.11
CA PRO A 223 -23.71 -27.74 -50.08
C PRO A 223 -25.13 -28.09 -49.60
N ALA A 224 -25.66 -29.26 -49.98
CA ALA A 224 -27.03 -29.66 -49.62
C ALA A 224 -27.21 -29.83 -48.10
N ILE A 225 -26.34 -30.63 -47.47
CA ILE A 225 -26.37 -30.88 -46.02
C ILE A 225 -26.02 -29.60 -45.24
N PHE A 226 -25.10 -28.80 -45.76
CA PHE A 226 -24.71 -27.54 -45.14
C PHE A 226 -25.86 -26.54 -45.09
N ILE A 227 -26.58 -26.34 -46.20
CA ILE A 227 -27.73 -25.42 -46.26
C ILE A 227 -28.83 -25.88 -45.30
N GLU A 228 -29.13 -27.17 -45.24
CA GLU A 228 -30.16 -27.71 -44.33
C GLU A 228 -29.78 -27.47 -42.86
N LYS A 229 -28.53 -27.75 -42.48
CA LYS A 229 -28.03 -27.49 -41.12
C LYS A 229 -27.99 -25.99 -40.81
N TRP A 230 -27.61 -25.16 -41.79
CA TRP A 230 -27.54 -23.72 -41.63
C TRP A 230 -28.93 -23.10 -41.45
N LEU A 231 -29.90 -23.48 -42.29
CA LEU A 231 -31.30 -23.07 -42.15
C LEU A 231 -31.87 -23.47 -40.78
N SER A 232 -31.61 -24.71 -40.36
CA SER A 232 -32.02 -25.21 -39.04
C SER A 232 -31.39 -24.41 -37.89
N SER A 233 -30.11 -24.05 -38.01
CA SER A 233 -29.40 -23.21 -37.02
C SER A 233 -29.97 -21.79 -36.98
N GLN A 234 -30.18 -21.16 -38.13
CA GLN A 234 -30.70 -19.80 -38.20
C GLN A 234 -32.15 -19.70 -37.71
N SER A 235 -33.00 -20.69 -37.99
CA SER A 235 -34.35 -20.77 -37.43
C SER A 235 -34.31 -20.79 -35.90
N ARG A 236 -33.44 -21.65 -35.34
CA ARG A 236 -33.26 -21.77 -33.90
C ARG A 236 -32.69 -20.49 -33.27
N ASP A 237 -31.73 -19.85 -33.90
CA ASP A 237 -31.14 -18.60 -33.41
C ASP A 237 -32.17 -17.45 -33.43
N LEU A 238 -33.01 -17.39 -34.48
CA LEU A 238 -34.12 -16.43 -34.56
C LEU A 238 -35.17 -16.67 -33.47
N GLU A 239 -35.55 -17.91 -33.21
CA GLU A 239 -36.46 -18.27 -32.11
C GLU A 239 -35.91 -17.81 -30.75
N ILE A 240 -34.60 -17.97 -30.53
CA ILE A 240 -33.94 -17.52 -29.29
C ILE A 240 -33.95 -15.98 -29.18
N ILE A 241 -33.65 -15.26 -30.28
CA ILE A 241 -33.58 -13.79 -30.30
C ILE A 241 -34.97 -13.15 -30.13
N LEU A 242 -35.99 -13.72 -30.77
CA LEU A 242 -37.36 -13.20 -30.70
C LEU A 242 -37.98 -13.42 -29.32
N GLY A 243 -37.40 -14.29 -28.48
CA GLY A 243 -37.85 -14.51 -27.10
C GLY A 243 -39.33 -14.88 -27.03
N ASP A 244 -39.85 -15.53 -28.07
CA ASP A 244 -41.26 -15.83 -28.18
C ASP A 244 -41.59 -16.88 -27.13
N ASP A 245 -42.27 -16.46 -26.05
CA ASP A 245 -42.62 -17.29 -24.89
C ASP A 245 -43.61 -18.43 -25.27
N ASP A 246 -44.11 -18.44 -26.50
CA ASP A 246 -44.81 -19.58 -27.11
C ASP A 246 -43.86 -20.77 -27.45
N ALA A 247 -42.54 -20.57 -27.33
CA ALA A 247 -41.49 -21.59 -27.44
C ALA A 247 -41.49 -22.65 -26.32
N ARG A 248 -42.55 -22.72 -25.49
CA ARG A 248 -42.82 -23.95 -24.71
C ARG A 248 -43.25 -25.10 -25.62
N GLU A 249 -43.74 -24.80 -26.82
CA GLU A 249 -44.00 -25.79 -27.86
C GLU A 249 -42.83 -25.80 -28.86
N ARG A 250 -41.78 -26.57 -28.54
CA ARG A 250 -40.56 -26.82 -29.35
C ARG A 250 -40.81 -27.56 -30.67
N ILE A 251 -41.94 -27.28 -31.30
CA ILE A 251 -42.50 -28.07 -32.38
C ILE A 251 -42.82 -27.07 -33.49
N GLY A 252 -42.11 -27.20 -34.61
CA GLY A 252 -42.33 -26.36 -35.77
C GLY A 252 -43.81 -26.39 -36.18
N ILE A 253 -44.33 -25.26 -36.67
CA ILE A 253 -45.72 -25.14 -37.13
C ILE A 253 -46.07 -26.25 -38.13
N GLU A 254 -45.09 -26.66 -38.95
CA GLU A 254 -45.22 -27.74 -39.91
C GLU A 254 -45.39 -29.13 -39.26
N ASP A 255 -44.70 -29.40 -38.15
CA ASP A 255 -44.87 -30.64 -37.39
C ASP A 255 -46.27 -30.71 -36.76
N LYS A 256 -46.81 -29.58 -36.27
CA LYS A 256 -48.18 -29.52 -35.73
C LYS A 256 -49.26 -29.79 -36.79
N GLN A 257 -48.94 -29.66 -38.08
CA GLN A 257 -49.87 -29.94 -39.18
C GLN A 257 -49.83 -31.40 -39.63
N ARG A 258 -48.82 -32.18 -39.25
CA ARG A 258 -48.68 -33.59 -39.61
C ARG A 258 -49.44 -34.46 -38.61
N SER A 259 -50.25 -35.42 -39.08
CA SER A 259 -51.00 -36.34 -38.21
C SER A 259 -50.08 -37.18 -37.32
N GLU A 260 -48.89 -37.54 -37.83
CA GLU A 260 -47.84 -38.28 -37.11
C GLU A 260 -47.42 -37.61 -35.80
N PHE A 261 -47.52 -36.28 -35.72
CA PHE A 261 -47.21 -35.54 -34.52
C PHE A 261 -48.16 -35.88 -33.36
N TYR A 262 -49.42 -36.19 -33.66
CA TYR A 262 -50.45 -36.53 -32.67
C TYR A 262 -50.53 -38.03 -32.36
N HIS A 263 -49.67 -38.85 -32.98
CA HIS A 263 -49.54 -40.28 -32.67
C HIS A 263 -48.45 -40.58 -31.63
N LYS A 264 -47.85 -39.55 -31.03
CA LYS A 264 -46.79 -39.68 -30.04
C LYS A 264 -47.35 -39.98 -28.65
N ASP A 265 -46.59 -40.71 -27.83
CA ASP A 265 -47.05 -41.20 -26.51
C ASP A 265 -47.47 -40.09 -25.53
N TRP A 266 -46.87 -38.89 -25.64
CA TRP A 266 -47.19 -37.73 -24.80
C TRP A 266 -48.59 -37.14 -25.04
N VAL A 267 -49.24 -37.48 -26.15
CA VAL A 267 -50.52 -36.88 -26.56
C VAL A 267 -51.65 -37.30 -25.63
N HIS A 268 -51.68 -38.56 -25.20
CA HIS A 268 -52.71 -39.06 -24.30
C HIS A 268 -52.70 -38.36 -22.94
N GLU A 269 -51.52 -38.20 -22.36
CA GLU A 269 -51.32 -37.48 -21.09
C GLU A 269 -51.68 -35.99 -21.24
N SER A 270 -51.32 -35.38 -22.37
CA SER A 270 -51.61 -33.97 -22.64
C SER A 270 -53.11 -33.70 -22.85
N VAL A 271 -53.82 -34.59 -23.57
CA VAL A 271 -55.28 -34.50 -23.74
C VAL A 271 -55.99 -34.66 -22.39
N PHE A 272 -55.52 -35.58 -21.54
CA PHE A 272 -56.06 -35.75 -20.19
C PHE A 272 -55.91 -34.47 -19.35
N HIS A 273 -54.72 -33.87 -19.31
CA HIS A 273 -54.49 -32.60 -18.60
C HIS A 273 -55.30 -31.45 -19.19
N TYR A 274 -55.45 -31.38 -20.52
CA TYR A 274 -56.27 -30.37 -21.18
C TYR A 274 -57.75 -30.49 -20.79
N LEU A 275 -58.32 -31.69 -20.85
CA LEU A 275 -59.71 -31.95 -20.48
C LEU A 275 -59.98 -31.64 -19.00
N SER A 276 -59.08 -32.07 -18.11
CA SER A 276 -59.19 -31.77 -16.68
C SER A 276 -59.14 -30.26 -16.39
N ARG A 277 -58.30 -29.52 -17.12
CA ARG A 277 -58.25 -28.06 -17.05
C ARG A 277 -59.52 -27.41 -17.58
N GLN A 278 -60.11 -27.95 -18.65
CA GLN A 278 -61.36 -27.44 -19.23
C GLN A 278 -62.56 -27.68 -18.31
N GLU A 279 -62.64 -28.85 -17.67
CA GLU A 279 -63.66 -29.16 -16.66
C GLU A 279 -63.53 -28.23 -15.45
N SER A 280 -62.31 -28.00 -14.97
CA SER A 280 -62.03 -27.07 -13.87
C SER A 280 -62.46 -25.64 -14.20
N LYS A 281 -62.19 -25.15 -15.42
CA LYS A 281 -62.65 -23.83 -15.89
C LYS A 281 -64.17 -23.75 -15.95
N ARG A 282 -64.83 -24.79 -16.49
CA ARG A 282 -66.29 -24.84 -16.60
C ARG A 282 -66.96 -24.87 -15.22
N MET A 283 -66.38 -25.58 -14.26
CA MET A 283 -66.79 -25.55 -12.85
C MET A 283 -66.63 -24.16 -12.24
N GLN A 284 -65.51 -23.47 -12.48
CA GLN A 284 -65.29 -22.09 -12.02
C GLN A 284 -66.30 -21.11 -12.63
N GLU A 285 -66.61 -21.22 -13.92
CA GLU A 285 -67.62 -20.39 -14.59
C GLU A 285 -69.03 -20.62 -14.00
N LEU A 286 -69.39 -21.87 -13.71
CA LEU A 286 -70.67 -22.21 -13.08
C LEU A 286 -70.76 -21.64 -11.66
N HIS A 287 -69.67 -21.71 -10.88
CA HIS A 287 -69.59 -21.09 -9.57
C HIS A 287 -69.63 -19.55 -9.64
N SER A 288 -69.09 -18.93 -10.70
CA SER A 288 -69.19 -17.48 -10.91
C SER A 288 -70.57 -16.99 -11.37
N LYS A 289 -71.37 -17.85 -12.02
CA LYS A 289 -72.74 -17.54 -12.47
C LYS A 289 -73.81 -17.78 -11.40
N GLN A 290 -73.46 -18.43 -10.28
CA GLN A 290 -74.34 -18.68 -9.14
C GLN A 290 -74.19 -17.64 -8.00
N LYS A 291 -73.35 -16.62 -8.18
CA LYS A 291 -73.31 -15.40 -7.36
C LYS A 291 -73.96 -14.24 -8.10
#